data_AF-A0A841L437-F1
#
_entry.id   AF-A0A841L437-F1
#
_cell.length_a   1.000
_cell.length_b   1.000
_cell.length_c   1.000
_cell.angle_alpha   90.00
_cell.angle_beta   90.00
_cell.angle_gamma   90.00
#
_symmetry.space_group_name_H-M   'P 1'
#
loop_
_entity.id
_entity.type
_entity.pdbx_description
1 polymer ?
#
loop_
_entity_poly.entity_id
_entity_poly.type
_entity_poly.pdbx_seq_one_letter_code
_entity_poly.pdbx_strand_id
1 'polypeptide(L)' 'MYEDKAIVCKDCGTEFTFTAGEQQFYAEKGFDNEPKKCKECRQKAKRGFSRPNNGGQRRSFDR' A
#
# COMPACT_ATOMS: atom_id res chain seq x y z
N MET A 1 0.87 8.78 -23.01
CA MET A 1 2.28 8.58 -22.63
C MET A 1 2.34 8.63 -21.12
N TYR A 2 3.07 7.70 -20.50
CA TYR A 2 3.32 7.74 -19.07
C TYR A 2 4.71 8.35 -18.87
N GLU A 3 4.80 9.37 -18.02
CA GLU A 3 6.05 10.09 -17.74
C GLU A 3 6.37 9.99 -16.26
N ASP A 4 7.65 9.96 -15.92
CA ASP A 4 8.07 9.92 -14.52
C ASP A 4 7.69 11.23 -13.82
N LYS A 5 6.86 11.12 -12.78
CA LYS A 5 6.38 12.28 -12.02
C LYS A 5 6.84 12.19 -10.58
N ALA A 6 7.46 13.25 -10.06
CA ALA A 6 7.71 13.36 -8.63
C ALA A 6 6.41 13.77 -7.91
N ILE A 7 5.98 12.97 -6.93
CA ILE A 7 4.79 13.20 -6.12
C ILE A 7 5.19 13.24 -4.64
N VAL A 8 4.61 14.16 -3.88
CA VAL A 8 4.82 14.25 -2.43
C VAL A 8 3.85 13.30 -1.70
N CYS A 9 4.38 12.45 -0.83
CA CYS A 9 3.56 11.58 0.00
C CYS A 9 2.73 12.38 1.01
N LYS A 10 1.41 12.19 1.02
CA LYS A 10 0.52 12.90 1.96
C LYS A 10 0.68 12.48 3.43
N ASP A 11 1.20 11.27 3.69
CA ASP A 11 1.37 10.77 5.06
C ASP A 11 2.72 11.17 5.69
N CYS A 12 3.81 11.14 4.91
CA CYS A 12 5.16 11.39 5.44
C CYS A 12 5.87 12.61 4.83
N GLY A 13 5.28 13.28 3.85
CA GLY A 13 5.86 14.46 3.20
C GLY A 13 7.05 14.17 2.28
N THR A 14 7.42 12.90 2.08
CA THR A 14 8.57 12.53 1.24
C THR A 14 8.21 12.56 -0.24
N GLU A 15 9.06 13.15 -1.06
CA GLU A 15 8.99 13.10 -2.51
C GLU A 15 9.37 11.70 -3.02
N PHE A 16 8.53 11.13 -3.88
CA PHE A 16 8.79 9.85 -4.54
C PHE A 16 8.47 9.94 -6.02
N THR A 17 9.21 9.20 -6.84
CA THR A 17 9.02 9.16 -8.29
C THR A 17 7.97 8.13 -8.65
N PHE A 18 6.85 8.59 -9.20
CA PHE A 18 5.84 7.76 -9.82
C PHE A 18 6.21 7.52 -11.28
N THR A 19 6.87 6.40 -11.52
CA THR A 19 7.48 6.11 -12.83
C THR A 19 6.44 5.68 -13.86
N ALA A 20 6.82 5.75 -15.13
CA ALA A 20 5.99 5.27 -16.23
C ALA A 20 5.57 3.78 -16.05
N GLY A 21 6.48 2.94 -15.55
CA GLY A 21 6.20 1.53 -15.27
C GLY A 21 5.21 1.32 -14.12
N GLU A 22 5.25 2.16 -13.09
CA GLU A 22 4.23 2.13 -12.04
C GLU A 22 2.86 2.57 -12.57
N GLN A 23 2.80 3.59 -13.44
CA GLN A 23 1.54 4.01 -14.06
C GLN A 23 0.90 2.89 -14.89
N GLN A 24 1.70 2.16 -15.67
CA GLN A 24 1.24 0.99 -16.42
C GLN A 24 0.65 -0.07 -15.49
N PHE A 25 1.34 -0.40 -14.39
CA PHE A 25 0.83 -1.36 -13.41
C PHE A 25 -0.50 -0.93 -12.77
N TYR A 26 -0.69 0.38 -12.52
CA TYR A 26 -1.94 0.92 -11.97
C TYR A 26 -3.07 0.86 -12.99
N ALA A 27 -2.80 1.20 -14.25
CA ALA A 27 -3.76 1.11 -15.33
C ALA A 27 -4.18 -0.35 -15.59
N GLU A 28 -3.24 -1.30 -15.60
CA GLU A 28 -3.55 -2.74 -15.74
C GLU A 28 -4.40 -3.29 -14.60
N LYS A 29 -4.27 -2.71 -13.40
CA LYS A 29 -5.09 -3.06 -12.24
C LYS A 29 -6.47 -2.38 -12.22
N GLY A 30 -6.76 -1.49 -13.16
CA GLY A 30 -8.00 -0.70 -13.17
C GLY A 30 -8.04 0.42 -12.14
N PHE A 31 -6.87 0.95 -11.74
CA PHE A 31 -6.78 2.13 -10.88
C PHE A 31 -6.56 3.38 -11.73
N ASP A 32 -7.63 4.17 -11.92
CA ASP A 32 -7.55 5.50 -12.55
C ASP A 32 -6.87 6.57 -11.69
N ASN A 33 -6.63 6.27 -10.40
CA ASN A 33 -6.13 7.27 -9.45
C ASN A 33 -4.62 7.17 -9.22
N GLU A 34 -3.96 8.32 -9.31
CA GLU A 34 -2.55 8.46 -8.95
C GLU A 34 -2.31 8.17 -7.46
N PRO A 35 -1.16 7.56 -7.12
CA PRO A 35 -0.82 7.26 -5.76
C PRO A 35 -0.57 8.53 -4.92
N LYS A 36 -1.35 8.71 -3.87
CA LYS A 36 -1.17 9.82 -2.89
C LYS A 36 -0.18 9.50 -1.77
N LYS A 37 0.31 8.25 -1.72
CA LYS A 37 1.16 7.72 -0.65
C LYS A 37 2.36 7.01 -1.26
N CYS A 38 3.55 7.20 -0.70
CA CYS A 38 4.74 6.48 -1.14
C CYS A 38 4.62 4.96 -0.85
N LYS A 39 5.47 4.17 -1.51
CA LYS A 39 5.51 2.72 -1.36
C LYS A 39 5.74 2.30 0.11
N GLU A 40 6.60 3.02 0.82
CA GLU A 40 6.90 2.80 2.24
C GLU A 40 5.66 2.95 3.14
N CYS A 41 4.91 4.04 2.99
CA CYS A 41 3.68 4.28 3.75
C CYS A 41 2.59 3.24 3.43
N ARG A 42 2.47 2.83 2.16
CA ARG A 42 1.54 1.76 1.77
C ARG A 42 1.94 0.41 2.32
N GLN A 43 3.24 0.09 2.34
CA GLN A 43 3.74 -1.13 2.98
C GLN A 43 3.53 -1.11 4.49
N LYS A 44 3.80 0.01 5.18
CA LYS A 44 3.54 0.17 6.61
C LYS A 44 2.06 -0.05 6.95
N ALA A 45 1.15 0.49 6.15
CA ALA A 45 -0.29 0.25 6.31
C ALA A 45 -0.66 -1.23 6.14
N LYS A 46 -0.09 -1.93 5.14
CA LYS A 46 -0.30 -3.38 4.99
C LYS A 46 0.25 -4.19 6.17
N ARG A 47 1.42 -3.83 6.70
CA ARG A 47 2.04 -4.52 7.86
C ARG A 47 1.21 -4.36 9.14
N GLY A 48 0.50 -3.24 9.31
CA GLY A 48 -0.44 -3.05 10.42
C GLY A 48 -1.77 -3.83 10.28
N PHE A 49 -2.16 -4.19 9.05
CA PHE A 49 -3.38 -4.95 8.76
C PHE A 49 -3.15 -6.46 8.61
N SER A 50 -1.89 -6.88 8.41
CA SER A 50 -1.43 -8.22 8.75
C SER A 50 -1.44 -8.36 10.26
N ARG A 51 -2.66 -8.42 10.84
CA ARG A 51 -2.87 -9.12 12.09
C ARG A 51 -2.06 -10.41 11.97
N PRO A 52 -1.14 -10.74 12.90
CA PRO A 52 -0.75 -12.12 13.02
C PRO A 52 -2.08 -12.85 13.13
N ASN A 53 -2.30 -13.83 12.25
CA ASN A 53 -3.32 -14.84 12.47
C ASN A 53 -2.87 -15.62 13.71
N ASN A 54 -2.88 -14.96 14.86
CA ASN A 54 -2.87 -15.55 16.17
C ASN A 54 -4.29 -16.06 16.34
N GLY A 55 -4.61 -17.14 15.60
CA GLY A 55 -5.73 -18.03 15.87
C GLY A 55 -5.57 -18.75 17.22
N GLY A 56 -4.97 -18.10 18.20
CA GLY A 56 -4.94 -18.51 19.59
C GLY A 56 -6.13 -17.88 20.30
N GLN A 57 -7.26 -18.58 20.28
CA GLN A 57 -7.92 -19.04 21.50
C GLN A 57 -9.16 -19.85 21.09
N ARG A 58 -8.93 -21.10 20.66
CA ARG A 58 -9.96 -22.13 20.83
C ARG A 58 -10.17 -22.21 22.34
N ARG A 59 -11.27 -21.65 22.83
CA ARG A 59 -11.68 -21.80 24.22
C ARG A 59 -12.00 -23.28 24.38
N SER A 60 -11.11 -24.03 25.02
CA SER A 60 -11.46 -25.31 25.61
C SER A 60 -12.56 -25.02 26.62
N PHE A 61 -13.81 -25.24 26.21
CA PHE A 61 -14.92 -25.35 27.13
C PHE A 61 -14.82 -26.76 27.72
N ASP A 62 -14.03 -26.89 28.78
CA ASP A 62 -14.19 -27.99 29.74
C ASP A 62 -15.47 -27.68 30.54
N ARG A 63 -16.56 -28.35 30.17
CA ARG A 63 -17.64 -28.70 31.10
C ARG A 63 -18.43 -29.90 30.62
#